data_AF-A0A2D4NUC5-F1
#
_entry.id   AF-A0A2D4NUC5-F1
#
_cell.length_a   1.000
_cell.length_b   1.000
_cell.length_c   1.000
_cell.angle_alpha   90.00
_cell.angle_beta   90.00
_cell.angle_gamma   90.00
#
_symmetry.space_group_name_H-M   'P 1'
#
loop_
_entity.id
_entity.type
_entity.pdbx_description
1 polymer ?
#
loop_
_entity_poly.entity_id
_entity_poly.type
_entity_poly.pdbx_seq_one_letter_code
_entity_poly.pdbx_strand_id
1 'polypeptide(L)'
;AWRRRPENPNQDAVKYVPPQMRISEEAVDSKKKEELERLKKTVKGLINRLSESNLASISGQLEELYMTNSRKDMNETLTDILIGACVMESAVPSRLLLEHVLLVGVLHQTVGIEV
;
A
#
# COMPACT_ATOMS: atom_id res chain seq x y z
N ALA A 1 -14.56 24.56 -45.41
CA ALA A 1 -14.57 25.48 -44.25
C ALA A 1 -15.11 24.74 -43.03
N TRP A 2 -14.23 24.35 -42.09
CA TRP A 2 -14.60 23.70 -40.83
C TRP A 2 -14.11 24.59 -39.68
N ARG A 3 -15.04 25.00 -38.81
CA ARG A 3 -14.84 25.96 -37.72
C ARG A 3 -13.81 25.46 -36.70
N ARG A 4 -12.79 26.28 -36.42
CA ARG A 4 -11.88 26.11 -35.27
C ARG A 4 -12.69 26.20 -33.96
N ARG A 5 -12.49 25.22 -33.08
CA ARG A 5 -12.92 25.22 -31.67
C ARG A 5 -12.13 26.29 -30.91
N PRO A 6 -12.71 27.08 -30.00
CA PRO A 6 -11.92 28.00 -29.18
C PRO A 6 -11.10 27.18 -28.18
N GLU A 7 -9.79 27.30 -28.26
CA GLU A 7 -8.82 26.78 -27.29
C GLU A 7 -8.94 27.65 -26.02
N ASN A 8 -9.17 27.02 -24.87
CA ASN A 8 -9.29 27.70 -23.58
C ASN A 8 -7.88 27.90 -23.00
N PRO A 9 -7.34 29.15 -22.92
CA PRO A 9 -5.92 29.38 -22.64
C PRO A 9 -5.55 29.29 -21.15
N ASN A 10 -6.31 28.55 -20.32
CA ASN A 10 -6.14 28.58 -18.87
C ASN A 10 -5.75 27.24 -18.23
N GLN A 11 -5.07 26.35 -18.96
CA GLN A 11 -4.66 25.04 -18.42
C GLN A 11 -3.21 24.97 -17.89
N ASP A 12 -2.41 26.03 -18.02
CA ASP A 12 -1.00 26.02 -17.57
C ASP A 12 -0.62 27.19 -16.63
N ALA A 13 -1.61 27.81 -15.97
CA ALA A 13 -1.31 28.73 -14.89
C ALA A 13 -0.97 27.92 -13.64
N VAL A 14 0.33 27.67 -13.41
CA VAL A 14 0.85 27.22 -12.11
C VAL A 14 0.46 28.27 -11.06
N LYS A 15 -0.72 28.07 -10.47
CA LYS A 15 -1.30 28.97 -9.49
C LYS A 15 -0.34 29.07 -8.32
N TYR A 16 0.18 30.26 -8.05
CA TYR A 16 1.15 30.49 -6.98
C TYR A 16 0.58 29.99 -5.65
N VAL A 17 1.26 29.01 -5.06
CA VAL A 17 0.96 28.49 -3.73
C VAL A 17 1.71 29.35 -2.70
N PRO A 18 1.02 29.97 -1.72
CA PRO A 18 1.67 30.78 -0.70
C PRO A 18 2.72 29.99 0.09
N PRO A 19 3.83 30.61 0.56
CA PRO A 19 4.94 29.92 1.21
C PRO A 19 4.53 29.11 2.45
N GLN A 20 3.59 29.64 3.23
CA GLN A 20 3.03 28.96 4.41
C GLN A 20 2.28 27.68 4.03
N MET A 21 1.62 27.69 2.87
CA MET A 21 0.88 26.54 2.37
C MET A 21 1.84 25.46 1.85
N ARG A 22 2.96 25.85 1.21
CA ARG A 22 4.05 24.91 0.83
C ARG A 22 4.69 24.23 2.05
N ILE A 23 5.04 24.98 3.09
CA ILE A 23 5.65 24.42 4.30
C ILE A 23 4.68 23.45 5.00
N SER A 24 3.38 23.77 5.00
CA SER A 24 2.37 22.88 5.54
C SER A 24 2.20 21.60 4.71
N GLU A 25 2.25 21.69 3.38
CA GLU A 25 2.16 20.55 2.48
C GLU A 25 3.41 19.64 2.59
N GLU A 26 4.62 20.21 2.61
CA GLU A 26 5.87 19.44 2.81
C GLU A 26 5.92 18.75 4.18
N ALA A 27 5.45 19.41 5.24
CA ALA A 27 5.40 18.81 6.57
C ALA A 27 4.35 17.68 6.67
N VAL A 28 3.22 17.82 5.98
CA VAL A 28 2.18 16.78 5.90
C VAL A 28 2.64 15.60 5.06
N ASP A 29 3.33 15.85 3.94
CA ASP A 29 3.91 14.83 3.08
C ASP A 29 4.99 14.02 3.80
N SER A 30 5.85 14.71 4.56
CA SER A 30 6.90 14.08 5.37
C SER A 30 6.33 13.15 6.44
N LYS A 31 5.24 13.56 7.13
CA LYS A 31 4.57 12.73 8.14
C LYS A 31 3.92 11.49 7.51
N LYS A 32 3.18 11.66 6.40
CA LYS A 32 2.57 10.53 5.69
C LYS A 32 3.60 9.53 5.21
N LYS A 33 4.73 10.01 4.69
CA LYS A 33 5.83 9.15 4.25
C LYS A 33 6.43 8.35 5.41
N GLU A 34 6.57 8.97 6.59
CA GLU A 34 7.05 8.27 7.79
C GLU A 34 6.06 7.20 8.27
N GLU A 35 4.75 7.50 8.27
CA GLU A 35 3.70 6.54 8.60
C GLU A 35 3.69 5.35 7.64
N LEU A 36 3.86 5.61 6.34
CA LEU A 36 3.89 4.58 5.30
C LEU A 36 5.14 3.69 5.41
N GLU A 37 6.29 4.27 5.76
CA GLU A 37 7.51 3.51 6.05
C GLU A 37 7.37 2.62 7.30
N ARG A 38 6.69 3.12 8.34
CA ARG A 38 6.37 2.33 9.54
C ARG A 38 5.41 1.20 9.21
N LEU A 39 4.40 1.45 8.38
CA LEU A 39 3.46 0.45 7.90
C LEU A 39 4.19 -0.67 7.14
N LYS A 40 5.04 -0.30 6.18
CA LYS A 40 5.84 -1.24 5.39
C LYS A 40 6.73 -2.13 6.25
N LYS A 41 7.41 -1.57 7.25
CA LYS A 41 8.23 -2.36 8.20
C LYS A 41 7.39 -3.34 9.01
N THR A 42 6.21 -2.92 9.46
CA THR A 42 5.31 -3.73 10.28
C THR A 42 4.73 -4.91 9.48
N VAL A 43 4.17 -4.63 8.30
CA VAL A 43 3.63 -5.66 7.40
C VAL A 43 4.73 -6.62 6.98
N LYS A 44 5.93 -6.14 6.63
CA LYS A 44 7.05 -7.01 6.25
C LYS A 44 7.47 -7.93 7.40
N GLY A 45 7.49 -7.40 8.63
CA GLY A 45 7.77 -8.20 9.83
C GLY A 45 6.72 -9.28 10.10
N LEU A 46 5.45 -9.00 9.83
CA LEU A 46 4.34 -9.96 9.93
C LEU A 46 4.46 -11.07 8.88
N ILE A 47 4.70 -10.69 7.62
CA ILE A 47 4.82 -11.66 6.51
C ILE A 47 6.05 -12.56 6.71
N ASN A 48 7.19 -12.00 7.10
CA ASN A 48 8.43 -12.78 7.27
C ASN A 48 8.39 -13.78 8.44
N ARG A 49 7.50 -13.57 9.41
CA ARG A 49 7.31 -14.49 10.55
C ARG A 49 6.07 -15.37 10.41
N LEU A 50 5.37 -15.28 9.28
CA LEU A 50 4.17 -16.07 9.01
C LEU A 50 4.54 -17.55 9.00
N SER A 51 3.75 -18.33 9.72
CA SER A 51 3.82 -19.78 9.76
C SER A 51 2.42 -20.32 10.10
N GLU A 52 2.18 -21.60 9.83
CA GLU A 52 0.91 -22.25 10.12
C GLU A 52 0.41 -22.04 11.58
N SER A 53 1.31 -22.05 12.56
CA SER A 53 0.94 -21.94 13.99
C SER A 53 0.50 -20.54 14.42
N ASN A 54 0.89 -19.50 13.69
CA ASN A 54 0.63 -18.10 14.05
C ASN A 54 -0.24 -17.36 13.03
N LEU A 55 -0.73 -18.06 12.00
CA LEU A 55 -1.53 -17.50 10.91
C LEU A 55 -2.77 -16.75 11.42
N ALA A 56 -3.53 -17.34 12.35
CA ALA A 56 -4.74 -16.70 12.91
C ALA A 56 -4.44 -15.40 13.69
N SER A 57 -3.29 -15.35 14.38
CA SER A 57 -2.87 -14.15 15.11
C SER A 57 -2.39 -13.07 14.14
N ILE A 58 -1.68 -13.45 13.08
CA ILE A 58 -1.16 -12.52 12.08
C ILE A 58 -2.28 -11.97 11.20
N SER A 59 -3.28 -12.78 10.82
CA SER A 59 -4.44 -12.31 10.06
C SER A 59 -5.23 -11.26 10.84
N GLY A 60 -5.47 -11.47 12.15
CA GLY A 60 -6.13 -10.48 13.00
C GLY A 60 -5.34 -9.17 13.14
N GLN A 61 -4.00 -9.25 13.24
CA GLN A 61 -3.14 -8.06 13.22
C GLN A 61 -3.22 -7.31 11.89
N LEU A 62 -3.32 -8.03 10.77
CA LEU A 62 -3.46 -7.41 9.46
C LEU A 62 -4.83 -6.72 9.30
N GLU A 63 -5.89 -7.33 9.81
CA GLU A 63 -7.24 -6.73 9.83
C GLU A 63 -7.27 -5.41 10.61
N GLU A 64 -6.60 -5.36 11.77
CA GLU A 64 -6.46 -4.11 12.53
C GLU A 64 -5.68 -3.03 11.73
N LEU A 65 -4.64 -3.42 11.00
CA LEU A 65 -3.93 -2.51 10.09
C LEU A 65 -4.83 -2.02 8.95
N TYR A 66 -5.72 -2.87 8.42
CA TYR A 66 -6.73 -2.49 7.43
C TYR A 66 -7.79 -1.52 7.98
N MET A 67 -8.11 -1.57 9.27
CA MET A 67 -9.03 -0.62 9.92
C MET A 67 -8.38 0.73 10.22
N THR A 68 -7.06 0.75 10.43
CA THR A 68 -6.33 1.95 10.88
C THR A 68 -5.72 2.74 9.71
N ASN A 69 -5.46 2.10 8.58
CA ASN A 69 -4.84 2.70 7.41
C ASN A 69 -5.78 2.74 6.20
N SER A 70 -5.47 3.60 5.21
CA SER A 70 -6.19 3.60 3.93
C SER A 70 -6.05 2.25 3.23
N ARG A 71 -7.14 1.74 2.63
CA ARG A 71 -7.13 0.52 1.81
C ARG A 71 -6.09 0.60 0.70
N LYS A 72 -5.95 1.77 0.08
CA LYS A 72 -4.96 1.99 -0.99
C LYS A 72 -3.54 1.74 -0.48
N ASP A 73 -3.16 2.41 0.61
CA ASP A 73 -1.80 2.35 1.14
C ASP A 73 -1.49 0.94 1.69
N MET A 74 -2.50 0.28 2.29
CA MET A 74 -2.39 -1.12 2.72
C MET A 74 -2.18 -2.08 1.56
N ASN A 75 -3.01 -2.01 0.51
CA ASN A 75 -2.91 -2.90 -0.63
C ASN A 75 -1.59 -2.68 -1.38
N GLU A 76 -1.21 -1.43 -1.67
CA GLU A 76 0.08 -1.13 -2.31
C GLU A 76 1.24 -1.70 -1.49
N THR A 77 1.23 -1.51 -0.17
CA THR A 77 2.28 -2.02 0.71
C THR A 77 2.31 -3.54 0.77
N LEU A 78 1.15 -4.18 0.92
CA LEU A 78 1.02 -5.63 1.02
C LEU A 78 1.44 -6.30 -0.30
N THR A 79 0.96 -5.79 -1.44
CA THR A 79 1.32 -6.28 -2.77
C THR A 79 2.81 -6.11 -3.03
N ASP A 80 3.41 -4.96 -2.71
CA ASP A 80 4.85 -4.73 -2.88
C ASP A 80 5.70 -5.72 -2.05
N ILE A 81 5.28 -5.99 -0.81
CA ILE A 81 5.95 -6.97 0.06
C ILE A 81 5.78 -8.40 -0.46
N LEU A 82 4.58 -8.79 -0.89
CA LEU A 82 4.30 -10.13 -1.41
C LEU A 82 5.06 -10.38 -2.72
N ILE A 83 5.07 -9.41 -3.64
CA ILE A 83 5.87 -9.49 -4.88
C ILE A 83 7.35 -9.59 -4.52
N GLY A 84 7.84 -8.74 -3.61
CA GLY A 84 9.23 -8.80 -3.14
C GLY A 84 9.59 -10.14 -2.49
N ALA A 85 8.66 -10.76 -1.76
CA ALA A 85 8.85 -12.09 -1.18
C ALA A 85 8.89 -13.20 -2.24
N CYS A 86 8.08 -13.08 -3.28
CA CYS A 86 8.01 -14.03 -4.40
C CYS A 86 9.20 -13.94 -5.36
N VAL A 87 9.81 -12.76 -5.51
CA VAL A 87 10.88 -12.50 -6.50
C VAL A 87 12.29 -12.69 -5.93
N MET A 88 12.44 -13.06 -4.64
CA MET A 88 13.76 -13.35 -4.07
C MET A 88 14.46 -14.52 -4.78
N GLU A 89 15.68 -14.25 -5.25
CA GLU A 89 16.53 -15.00 -6.19
C GLU A 89 17.01 -16.39 -5.72
N SER A 90 16.48 -16.91 -4.62
CA SER A 90 16.81 -18.24 -4.10
C SER A 90 15.53 -19.05 -4.01
N ALA A 91 15.39 -20.05 -4.90
CA ALA A 91 14.36 -21.08 -4.94
C ALA A 91 13.41 -21.03 -3.74
N VAL A 92 12.33 -20.23 -3.87
CA VAL A 92 11.38 -20.01 -2.78
C VAL A 92 10.86 -21.37 -2.37
N PRO A 93 11.14 -21.87 -1.15
CA PRO A 93 10.71 -23.20 -0.75
C PRO A 93 9.19 -23.24 -0.87
N SER A 94 8.65 -24.24 -1.56
CA SER A 94 7.25 -24.30 -1.99
C SER A 94 6.23 -24.12 -0.85
N ARG A 95 6.65 -24.38 0.40
CA ARG A 95 5.87 -24.09 1.61
C ARG A 95 5.59 -22.60 1.82
N LEU A 96 6.58 -21.73 1.58
CA LEU A 96 6.45 -20.29 1.81
C LEU A 96 5.37 -19.70 0.89
N LEU A 97 5.35 -20.12 -0.38
CA LEU A 97 4.32 -19.70 -1.34
C LEU A 97 2.91 -20.11 -0.92
N LEU A 98 2.74 -21.32 -0.36
CA LEU A 98 1.42 -21.80 0.05
C LEU A 98 0.87 -21.00 1.25
N GLU A 99 1.73 -20.63 2.20
CA GLU A 99 1.36 -19.81 3.35
C GLU A 99 0.98 -18.37 2.91
N HIS A 100 1.70 -17.81 1.94
CA HIS A 100 1.38 -16.48 1.38
C HIS A 100 0.04 -16.49 0.63
N VAL A 101 -0.21 -17.51 -0.19
CA VAL A 101 -1.49 -17.67 -0.92
C VAL A 101 -2.66 -17.87 0.04
N LEU A 102 -2.47 -18.66 1.10
CA LEU A 102 -3.49 -18.87 2.13
C LEU A 102 -3.81 -17.56 2.86
N LEU A 103 -2.79 -16.77 3.22
CA LEU A 103 -2.99 -15.46 3.85
C LEU A 103 -3.78 -14.51 2.94
N VAL A 104 -3.44 -14.44 1.64
CA VAL A 104 -4.20 -13.63 0.67
C VAL A 104 -5.66 -14.09 0.58
N GLY A 105 -5.91 -15.40 0.57
CA GLY A 105 -7.26 -15.95 0.56
C GLY A 105 -8.08 -15.60 1.82
N VAL A 106 -7.45 -15.65 3.00
CA VAL A 106 -8.08 -15.25 4.26
C VAL A 106 -8.40 -13.75 4.24
N LEU A 107 -7.47 -12.90 3.80
CA LEU A 107 -7.69 -11.46 3.72
C LEU A 107 -8.79 -11.08 2.74
N HIS A 108 -8.83 -11.73 1.57
CA HIS A 108 -9.91 -11.52 0.62
C HIS A 108 -11.28 -11.92 1.21
N GLN A 109 -11.33 -12.94 2.06
CA GLN A 109 -12.56 -13.35 2.73
C GLN A 109 -12.97 -12.40 3.87
N THR A 110 -12.00 -11.82 4.62
CA THR A 110 -12.30 -11.01 5.82
C THR A 110 -12.43 -9.52 5.53
N VAL A 111 -11.68 -9.00 4.56
CA VAL A 111 -11.70 -7.58 4.15
C VAL A 111 -12.61 -7.35 2.93
N GLY A 112 -12.82 -8.38 2.10
CA GLY A 112 -13.70 -8.34 0.92
C GLY A 112 -12.94 -8.26 -0.41
N ILE A 113 -13.69 -8.16 -1.52
CA ILE A 113 -13.20 -8.23 -2.92
C ILE A 113 -12.27 -7.05 -3.31
N GLU A 114 -12.07 -6.08 -2.42
CA GLU A 114 -11.23 -4.90 -2.64
C GLU A 114 -9.76 -5.10 -2.23
N VAL A 115 -9.34 -6.34 -1.90
CA VAL A 115 -7.94 -6.73 -1.63
C VAL A 115 -7.24 -7.14 -2.92
#